data_AF-A0A3C1NMG8-F1
#
_entry.id   AF-A0A3C1NMG8-F1
#
_cell.length_a   1.000
_cell.length_b   1.000
_cell.length_c   1.000
_cell.angle_alpha   90.00
_cell.angle_beta   90.00
_cell.angle_gamma   90.00
#
_symmetry.space_group_name_H-M   'P 1'
#
loop_
_entity.id
_entity.type
_entity.pdbx_description
1 polymer ?
#
loop_
_entity_poly.entity_id
_entity_poly.type
_entity_poly.pdbx_seq_one_letter_code
_entity_poly.pdbx_strand_id
1 'polypeptide(L)'
;MPINKSAFIRYRIIDSCLTNPMRRYPTMQDILAKIETQLGTSISPSMFSKDIQQMKQMFHAPIRYDRGRNGYCYDEEGFSIREFPLTHEEVQALDYSTALLQQLKGTRMFQHFENAINKV
;
A
#
# COMPACT_ATOMS: atom_id res chain seq x y z
N MET A 1 0.65 14.86 -11.31
CA MET A 1 0.89 13.41 -11.21
C MET A 1 -0.23 12.67 -11.94
N PRO A 2 0.03 11.57 -12.66
CA PRO A 2 -1.08 10.81 -13.26
C PRO A 2 -1.97 10.29 -12.12
N ILE A 3 -3.25 10.65 -12.18
CA ILE A 3 -4.28 10.43 -11.15
C ILE A 3 -4.35 8.96 -10.68
N ASN A 4 -3.92 8.02 -11.54
CA ASN A 4 -4.01 6.58 -11.28
C ASN A 4 -2.92 6.01 -10.33
N LYS A 5 -1.68 6.51 -10.38
CA LYS A 5 -0.58 5.95 -9.55
C LYS A 5 -0.79 6.17 -8.05
N SER A 6 -1.33 7.32 -7.68
CA SER A 6 -1.64 7.63 -6.27
C SER A 6 -2.75 6.74 -5.73
N ALA A 7 -3.75 6.40 -6.55
CA ALA A 7 -4.87 5.55 -6.15
C ALA A 7 -4.41 4.11 -5.88
N PHE A 8 -3.56 3.55 -6.75
CA PHE A 8 -3.08 2.19 -6.60
C PHE A 8 -2.28 1.97 -5.30
N ILE A 9 -1.45 2.94 -4.91
CA ILE A 9 -0.74 2.86 -3.63
C ILE A 9 -1.75 2.83 -2.47
N ARG A 10 -2.79 3.69 -2.49
CA ARG A 10 -3.83 3.65 -1.45
C ARG A 10 -4.54 2.30 -1.38
N TYR A 11 -4.80 1.64 -2.52
CA TYR A 11 -5.38 0.29 -2.53
C TYR A 11 -4.48 -0.73 -1.84
N ARG A 12 -3.16 -0.68 -2.08
CA ARG A 12 -2.19 -1.54 -1.39
C ARG A 12 -2.14 -1.29 0.11
N ILE A 13 -2.33 -0.04 0.54
CA ILE A 13 -2.41 0.32 1.95
C ILE A 13 -3.70 -0.24 2.56
N ILE A 14 -4.85 -0.02 1.92
CA ILE A 14 -6.15 -0.55 2.37
C ILE A 14 -6.07 -2.08 2.50
N ASP A 15 -5.59 -2.76 1.46
CA ASP A 15 -5.39 -4.22 1.47
C ASP A 15 -4.49 -4.68 2.63
N SER A 16 -3.39 -3.97 2.90
CA SER A 16 -2.52 -4.27 4.04
C SER A 16 -3.21 -4.13 5.39
N CYS A 17 -4.16 -3.20 5.50
CA CYS A 17 -4.95 -3.02 6.71
C CYS A 17 -5.98 -4.16 6.87
N LEU A 18 -6.64 -4.56 5.78
CA LEU A 18 -7.68 -5.60 5.80
C LEU A 18 -7.10 -7.01 6.00
N THR A 19 -5.85 -7.25 5.58
CA THR A 19 -5.13 -8.52 5.73
C THR A 19 -4.31 -8.62 7.02
N ASN A 20 -4.32 -7.59 7.87
CA ASN A 20 -3.52 -7.58 9.11
C ASN A 20 -4.10 -8.53 10.17
N PRO A 21 -3.42 -9.64 10.53
CA PRO A 21 -3.94 -10.59 11.50
C PRO A 21 -4.05 -10.03 12.92
N MET A 22 -3.23 -9.03 13.26
CA MET A 22 -3.25 -8.36 14.57
C MET A 22 -4.42 -7.38 14.71
N ARG A 23 -5.01 -6.93 13.59
CA ARG A 23 -6.12 -5.98 13.57
C ARG A 23 -7.07 -6.28 12.42
N ARG A 24 -7.91 -7.30 12.58
CA ARG A 24 -8.79 -7.85 11.55
C ARG A 24 -9.94 -6.95 11.08
N TYR A 25 -10.29 -5.91 11.85
CA TYR A 25 -11.42 -5.02 11.58
C TYR A 25 -11.03 -3.56 11.76
N PRO A 26 -10.12 -3.01 10.92
CA PRO A 26 -9.76 -1.60 11.00
C PRO A 26 -10.96 -0.69 10.72
N THR A 27 -11.09 0.40 11.48
CA THR A 27 -12.06 1.46 11.20
C THR A 27 -11.63 2.27 9.98
N MET A 28 -12.54 3.07 9.43
CA MET A 28 -12.17 4.03 8.37
C MET A 28 -11.03 4.95 8.83
N GLN A 29 -11.08 5.43 10.07
CA GLN A 29 -10.09 6.33 10.67
C GLN A 29 -8.72 5.68 10.76
N ASP A 30 -8.65 4.40 11.12
CA ASP A 30 -7.38 3.67 11.18
C ASP A 30 -6.72 3.57 9.81
N ILE A 31 -7.52 3.30 8.78
CA ILE A 31 -7.04 3.18 7.40
C ILE A 31 -6.59 4.55 6.88
N LEU A 32 -7.39 5.61 7.13
CA LEU A 32 -7.04 6.99 6.77
C LEU A 32 -5.74 7.44 7.43
N ALA A 33 -5.56 7.18 8.73
CA ALA A 33 -4.34 7.49 9.46
C ALA A 33 -3.14 6.73 8.89
N LYS A 34 -3.33 5.46 8.49
CA LYS A 34 -2.28 4.67 7.84
C LYS A 34 -1.88 5.24 6.48
N ILE A 35 -2.87 5.65 5.68
CA ILE A 35 -2.66 6.32 4.40
C ILE A 35 -1.86 7.62 4.59
N GLU A 36 -2.28 8.46 5.53
CA GLU A 36 -1.59 9.73 5.83
C GLU A 36 -0.15 9.50 6.28
N THR A 37 0.08 8.52 7.17
CA THR A 37 1.42 8.18 7.65
C THR A 37 2.34 7.71 6.52
N GLN A 38 1.84 6.93 5.57
CA GLN A 38 2.67 6.36 4.50
C GLN A 38 2.81 7.25 3.26
N LEU A 39 1.83 8.11 2.98
CA LEU A 39 1.84 9.01 1.83
C LEU A 39 2.20 10.47 2.17
N GLY A 40 2.27 10.82 3.46
CA GLY A 40 2.45 12.20 3.92
C GLY A 40 1.28 13.13 3.57
N THR A 41 0.16 12.56 3.09
CA THR A 41 -1.03 13.31 2.66
C THR A 41 -2.28 12.55 3.07
N SER A 42 -3.27 13.28 3.60
CA SER A 42 -4.56 12.72 3.96
C SER A 42 -5.54 12.73 2.78
N ILE A 43 -6.56 11.87 2.85
CA ILE A 43 -7.67 11.86 1.90
C ILE A 43 -9.00 12.02 2.63
N SER A 44 -10.01 12.51 1.93
CA SER A 44 -11.34 12.67 2.50
C SER A 44 -12.06 11.31 2.65
N PRO A 45 -13.04 11.20 3.56
CA PRO A 45 -13.92 10.02 3.65
C PRO A 45 -14.63 9.68 2.32
N SER A 46 -14.96 10.70 1.52
CA SER A 46 -15.54 10.51 0.19
C SER A 46 -14.54 9.86 -0.77
N MET A 47 -13.29 10.27 -0.75
CA MET A 47 -12.22 9.64 -1.54
C MET A 47 -12.00 8.19 -1.12
N PHE A 48 -11.96 7.93 0.19
CA PHE A 48 -11.86 6.56 0.71
C PHE A 48 -13.02 5.68 0.24
N SER A 49 -14.24 6.21 0.25
CA SER A 49 -15.43 5.48 -0.24
C SER A 49 -15.33 5.14 -1.73
N LYS A 50 -14.82 6.08 -2.55
CA LYS A 50 -14.54 5.86 -3.97
C LYS A 50 -13.44 4.82 -4.18
N ASP A 51 -12.40 4.84 -3.35
CA ASP A 51 -11.31 3.86 -3.40
C ASP A 51 -11.82 2.46 -3.09
N ILE A 52 -12.64 2.29 -2.04
CA ILE A 52 -13.27 1.01 -1.72
C ILE A 52 -14.17 0.53 -2.86
N GLN A 53 -14.97 1.42 -3.46
CA GLN A 53 -15.80 1.07 -4.62
C GLN A 53 -14.95 0.64 -5.80
N GLN A 54 -13.86 1.33 -6.10
CA GLN A 54 -12.96 0.95 -7.18
C GLN A 54 -12.25 -0.38 -6.93
N MET A 55 -11.82 -0.65 -5.69
CA MET A 55 -11.23 -1.94 -5.35
C MET A 55 -12.22 -3.09 -5.58
N LYS A 56 -13.49 -2.90 -5.21
CA LYS A 56 -14.56 -3.86 -5.48
C LYS A 56 -14.78 -4.10 -6.97
N GLN A 57 -14.68 -3.06 -7.80
CA GLN A 57 -14.93 -3.16 -9.24
C GLN A 57 -13.74 -3.74 -10.01
N MET A 58 -12.52 -3.28 -9.71
CA MET A 58 -11.32 -3.65 -10.49
C MET A 58 -10.74 -5.00 -10.10
N PHE A 59 -10.79 -5.35 -8.81
CA PHE A 59 -10.20 -6.58 -8.28
C PHE A 59 -11.25 -7.59 -7.81
N HIS A 60 -12.53 -7.30 -8.03
CA HIS A 60 -13.64 -8.07 -7.46
C HIS A 60 -13.49 -8.25 -5.94
N ALA A 61 -12.91 -7.25 -5.27
CA ALA A 61 -12.52 -7.38 -3.87
C ALA A 61 -13.76 -7.53 -2.96
N PRO A 62 -13.85 -8.58 -2.12
CA PRO A 62 -15.01 -8.87 -1.30
C PRO A 62 -15.00 -8.03 0.00
N ILE A 63 -14.84 -6.71 -0.12
CA ILE A 63 -14.75 -5.80 1.02
C ILE A 63 -16.14 -5.56 1.62
N ARG A 64 -16.30 -5.75 2.93
CA ARG A 64 -17.50 -5.31 3.66
C ARG A 64 -17.17 -4.47 4.89
N TYR A 65 -18.19 -3.76 5.37
CA TYR A 65 -18.17 -3.17 6.71
C TYR A 65 -18.95 -4.07 7.68
N ASP A 66 -18.27 -4.59 8.69
CA ASP A 66 -18.88 -5.37 9.75
C ASP A 66 -19.40 -4.43 10.85
N ARG A 67 -20.73 -4.29 10.94
CA ARG A 67 -21.36 -3.42 11.94
C ARG A 67 -21.15 -3.91 13.38
N GLY A 68 -21.08 -5.22 13.59
CA GLY A 68 -20.91 -5.81 14.94
C GLY A 68 -19.51 -5.56 15.49
N ARG A 69 -18.51 -5.50 14.60
CA ARG A 69 -17.10 -5.23 14.96
C ARG A 69 -16.65 -3.81 14.68
N ASN A 70 -17.53 -2.99 14.11
CA ASN A 70 -17.30 -1.59 13.78
C ASN A 70 -16.06 -1.36 12.90
N GLY A 71 -15.88 -2.17 11.85
CA GLY A 71 -14.69 -2.08 11.00
C GLY A 71 -14.84 -2.80 9.66
N TYR A 72 -13.88 -2.57 8.77
CA TYR A 72 -13.83 -3.18 7.45
C TYR A 72 -13.12 -4.53 7.47
N CYS A 73 -13.53 -5.46 6.62
CA CYS A 73 -12.85 -6.73 6.41
C CYS A 73 -13.06 -7.23 4.97
N TYR A 74 -12.28 -8.23 4.57
CA TYR A 74 -12.66 -9.09 3.44
C TYR A 74 -13.64 -10.16 3.93
N ASP A 75 -14.65 -10.48 3.10
CA ASP A 75 -15.60 -11.57 3.35
C ASP A 75 -14.99 -12.95 3.05
N GLU A 76 -14.00 -13.00 2.16
CA GLU A 76 -13.29 -14.22 1.79
C GLU A 76 -11.97 -14.30 2.54
N GLU A 77 -11.75 -15.41 3.23
CA GLU A 77 -10.50 -15.68 3.92
C GLU A 77 -9.38 -15.91 2.91
N GLY A 78 -8.20 -15.34 3.18
CA GLY A 78 -7.04 -15.43 2.28
C GLY A 78 -7.05 -14.42 1.13
N PHE A 79 -8.16 -13.72 0.85
CA PHE A 79 -8.18 -12.71 -0.20
C PHE A 79 -7.17 -11.59 0.07
N SER A 80 -6.38 -11.26 -0.95
CA SER A 80 -5.59 -10.04 -1.01
C SER A 80 -5.47 -9.56 -2.44
N ILE A 81 -5.54 -8.24 -2.66
CA ILE A 81 -5.29 -7.70 -4.00
C ILE A 81 -3.82 -7.91 -4.45
N ARG A 82 -2.94 -8.38 -3.55
CA ARG A 82 -1.51 -8.73 -3.84
C ARG A 82 -1.36 -10.02 -4.61
N GLU A 83 -2.36 -10.88 -4.60
CA GLU A 83 -2.34 -12.10 -5.41
C GLU A 83 -2.58 -11.82 -6.90
N PHE A 84 -3.06 -10.62 -7.25
CA PHE A 84 -3.07 -10.19 -8.64
C PHE A 84 -1.62 -9.91 -9.10
N PRO A 85 -1.17 -10.56 -10.18
CA PRO A 85 0.19 -10.40 -10.67
C PRO A 85 0.49 -8.92 -10.94
N LEU A 86 1.68 -8.48 -10.52
CA LEU A 86 2.20 -7.15 -10.83
C LEU A 86 2.09 -6.90 -12.34
N THR A 87 1.76 -5.68 -12.75
CA THR A 87 1.80 -5.35 -14.18
C THR A 87 3.24 -5.44 -14.68
N HIS A 88 3.40 -5.63 -15.99
CA HIS A 88 4.74 -5.67 -16.59
C HIS A 88 5.53 -4.39 -16.30
N GLU A 89 4.87 -3.22 -16.27
CA GLU A 89 5.54 -1.97 -15.91
C GLU A 89 5.98 -1.91 -14.44
N GLU A 90 5.21 -2.48 -13.52
CA GLU A 90 5.56 -2.53 -12.09
C GLU A 90 6.78 -3.44 -11.84
N VAL A 91 6.84 -4.59 -12.52
CA VAL A 91 8.01 -5.48 -12.48
C VAL A 91 9.23 -4.77 -13.04
N GLN A 92 9.12 -4.13 -14.21
CA GLN A 92 10.23 -3.37 -14.80
C GLN A 92 10.72 -2.23 -13.89
N ALA A 93 9.81 -1.53 -13.20
CA ALA A 93 10.18 -0.46 -12.27
C ALA A 93 10.96 -0.98 -11.05
N LEU A 94 10.57 -2.16 -10.54
CA LEU A 94 11.28 -2.86 -9.46
C LEU A 94 12.67 -3.31 -9.91
N ASP A 95 12.77 -3.90 -11.10
CA ASP A 95 14.04 -4.32 -11.69
C ASP A 95 14.99 -3.13 -11.88
N TYR A 96 14.47 -2.02 -12.41
CA TYR A 96 15.24 -0.78 -12.57
C TYR A 96 15.71 -0.22 -11.23
N SER A 97 14.83 -0.16 -10.23
CA SER A 97 15.17 0.33 -8.89
C SER A 97 16.25 -0.56 -8.23
N THR A 98 16.13 -1.88 -8.41
CA THR A 98 17.11 -2.85 -7.91
C THR A 98 18.46 -2.67 -8.60
N ALA A 99 18.46 -2.51 -9.93
CA ALA A 99 19.67 -2.26 -10.71
C ALA A 99 20.36 -0.96 -10.27
N LEU A 100 19.60 0.12 -10.05
CA LEU A 100 20.13 1.39 -9.57
C LEU A 100 20.76 1.26 -8.18
N LEU A 101 20.08 0.57 -7.24
CA LEU A 101 20.62 0.30 -5.91
C LEU A 101 21.91 -0.53 -5.99
N GLN A 102 21.97 -1.54 -6.86
CA GLN A 102 23.18 -2.32 -7.10
C GLN A 102 24.32 -1.48 -7.67
N GLN A 103 24.04 -0.59 -8.63
CA GLN A 103 25.03 0.35 -9.17
C GLN A 103 25.56 1.29 -8.09
N LEU A 104 24.70 1.76 -7.19
CA LEU A 104 25.10 2.64 -6.10
C LEU A 104 25.99 1.95 -5.07
N LYS A 105 25.77 0.66 -4.76
CA LYS A 105 26.55 -0.11 -3.77
C LYS A 105 28.07 -0.08 -3.97
N GLY A 106 28.54 0.03 -5.22
CA GLY A 106 29.97 0.08 -5.55
C GLY A 106 30.59 1.48 -5.51
N THR A 107 29.79 2.52 -5.26
CA THR A 107 30.26 3.92 -5.34
C THR A 107 30.84 4.41 -4.02
N ARG A 108 31.80 5.34 -4.11
CA ARG A 108 32.34 6.05 -2.93
C ARG A 108 31.27 6.83 -2.16
N MET A 109 30.19 7.24 -2.84
CA MET A 109 29.04 7.92 -2.24
C MET A 109 28.28 6.98 -1.29
N PHE A 110 28.04 5.73 -1.70
CA PHE A 110 27.38 4.74 -0.85
C PHE A 110 28.24 4.35 0.37
N GLN A 111 29.55 4.23 0.19
CA GLN A 111 30.48 4.01 1.31
C GLN A 111 30.45 5.16 2.32
N HIS A 112 30.37 6.41 1.86
CA HIS A 112 30.20 7.56 2.74
C HIS A 112 28.87 7.52 3.50
N PHE A 113 27.80 7.08 2.83
CA PHE A 113 26.48 6.94 3.43
C PHE A 113 26.45 5.84 4.51
N GLU A 114 27.01 4.66 4.25
CA GLU A 114 27.14 3.59 5.26
C GLU A 114 27.97 4.04 6.48
N ASN A 115 29.08 4.72 6.23
CA ASN A 115 29.93 5.25 7.30
C ASN A 115 29.23 6.33 8.14
N ALA A 116 28.30 7.11 7.55
CA ALA A 116 27.51 8.09 8.27
C ALA A 116 26.43 7.43 9.13
N ILE A 117 25.76 6.38 8.63
CA ILE A 117 24.77 5.61 9.39
C ILE A 117 25.42 4.90 10.59
N ASN A 118 26.59 4.28 10.39
CA ASN A 118 27.29 3.57 11.48
C ASN A 118 27.85 4.48 12.57
N LYS A 119 27.83 5.81 12.37
CA LYS A 119 28.28 6.81 13.35
C LYS A 119 27.15 7.39 14.20
N VAL A 120 25.90 6.99 13.95
CA VAL A 120 24.71 7.31 14.76
C VAL A 120 24.39 6.12 15.64
#